data_AF-A0AAV4ZSA8-F1
#
_entry.id   AF-A0AAV4ZSA8-F1
#
_cell.length_a   1.000
_cell.length_b   1.000
_cell.length_c   1.000
_cell.angle_alpha   90.00
_cell.angle_beta   90.00
_cell.angle_gamma   90.00
#
_symmetry.space_group_name_H-M   'P 1'
#
loop_
_entity.id
_entity.type
_entity.pdbx_description
1 polymer ?
#
loop_
_entity_poly.entity_id
_entity_poly.type
_entity_poly.pdbx_seq_one_letter_code
_entity_poly.pdbx_strand_id
1 'polypeptide(L)'
;MPKYALRAQPNGFFYIHWSEGRRSHRMSTRQRDRARAERYLEIWMDRTGRSEPPPDPDVITPEMLDWEALGLTEAKRPDCVPKRPARMAPPAPAPQRDKLMTEAEVAERLRCSVSKVRKLRYDGRLAFIPGRPVLVTDAAFRAFLEVEEQRRARTRPTLRKAQRAAAAAAEEKRTGGLSGVQLARLIWLQRRAAQAR
;
A
#
# COMPACT_ATOMS: atom_id res chain seq x y z
N MET A 1 -6.81 -29.83 -23.18
CA MET A 1 -5.62 -29.03 -23.54
C MET A 1 -6.10 -27.73 -24.19
N PRO A 2 -5.87 -26.56 -23.58
CA PRO A 2 -6.20 -25.27 -24.20
C PRO A 2 -5.44 -25.13 -25.52
N LYS A 3 -6.08 -24.56 -26.55
CA LYS A 3 -5.41 -24.24 -27.81
C LYS A 3 -4.83 -22.83 -27.71
N TYR A 4 -3.51 -22.72 -27.81
CA TYR A 4 -2.80 -21.45 -27.83
C TYR A 4 -2.49 -21.06 -29.28
N ALA A 5 -2.67 -19.78 -29.62
CA ALA A 5 -2.33 -19.25 -30.93
C ALA A 5 -1.61 -17.92 -30.78
N LEU A 6 -0.46 -17.79 -31.44
CA LEU A 6 0.28 -16.55 -31.53
C LEU A 6 -0.20 -15.76 -32.75
N ARG A 7 -0.57 -14.48 -32.58
CA ARG A 7 -1.02 -13.61 -33.67
C ARG A 7 -0.30 -12.26 -33.64
N ALA A 8 0.19 -11.82 -34.80
CA ALA A 8 0.68 -10.47 -34.98
C ALA A 8 -0.51 -9.47 -34.99
N GLN A 9 -0.35 -8.33 -34.32
CA GLN A 9 -1.32 -7.24 -34.33
C GLN A 9 -0.79 -6.04 -35.14
N PRO A 10 -1.64 -5.10 -35.57
CA PRO A 10 -1.23 -3.93 -36.35
C PRO A 10 -0.19 -3.03 -35.66
N ASN A 11 -0.06 -3.12 -34.33
CA ASN A 11 0.97 -2.40 -33.56
C ASN A 11 2.38 -3.02 -33.68
N GLY A 12 2.54 -4.10 -34.45
CA GLY A 12 3.80 -4.80 -34.64
C GLY A 12 4.18 -5.74 -33.50
N PHE A 13 3.34 -5.91 -32.48
CA PHE A 13 3.58 -6.84 -31.38
C PHE A 13 2.82 -8.14 -31.55
N PHE A 14 3.38 -9.24 -31.04
CA PHE A 14 2.72 -10.53 -30.99
C PHE A 14 1.89 -10.72 -29.71
N TYR A 15 0.71 -11.30 -29.86
CA TYR A 15 -0.21 -11.63 -28.77
C TYR A 15 -0.48 -13.13 -28.72
N ILE A 16 -0.50 -13.67 -27.51
CA ILE A 16 -0.94 -15.05 -27.23
C ILE A 16 -2.44 -15.00 -27.01
N HIS A 17 -3.18 -15.77 -27.81
CA HIS A 17 -4.62 -15.96 -27.69
C HIS A 17 -4.90 -17.38 -27.21
N TRP A 18 -5.82 -17.52 -26.25
CA TRP A 18 -6.32 -18.82 -25.81
C TRP A 18 -7.77 -18.71 -25.34
N SER A 19 -8.44 -19.85 -25.26
CA SER A 19 -9.81 -19.97 -24.77
C SER A 19 -9.86 -20.86 -23.54
N GLU A 20 -10.55 -20.40 -22.50
CA GLU A 20 -10.83 -21.14 -21.28
C GLU A 20 -12.35 -21.21 -21.07
N GLY A 21 -12.92 -22.38 -21.34
CA GLY A 21 -14.37 -22.57 -21.38
C GLY A 21 -15.05 -21.67 -22.41
N ARG A 22 -15.89 -20.74 -21.95
CA ARG A 22 -16.59 -19.76 -22.80
C ARG A 22 -15.86 -18.41 -22.92
N ARG A 23 -14.73 -18.24 -22.24
CA ARG A 23 -14.00 -16.95 -22.20
C ARG A 23 -12.80 -17.00 -23.14
N SER A 24 -12.59 -15.92 -23.86
CA SER A 24 -11.39 -15.70 -24.66
C SER A 24 -10.45 -14.78 -23.92
N HIS A 25 -9.16 -15.14 -23.93
CA HIS A 25 -8.10 -14.39 -23.27
C HIS A 25 -7.06 -13.97 -24.31
N ARG A 26 -6.41 -12.84 -24.03
CA ARG A 26 -5.29 -12.34 -24.81
C ARG A 26 -4.22 -11.79 -23.88
N MET A 27 -2.95 -12.05 -24.21
CA MET A 27 -1.80 -11.51 -23.49
C MET A 27 -0.78 -11.02 -24.50
N SER A 28 -0.23 -9.82 -24.29
CA SER A 28 0.84 -9.30 -25.14
C SER A 28 2.16 -9.94 -24.74
N THR A 29 2.99 -10.32 -25.71
CA THR A 29 4.37 -10.78 -25.47
C THR A 29 5.36 -9.62 -25.33
N ARG A 30 4.96 -8.40 -25.71
CA ARG A 30 5.85 -7.23 -25.94
C ARG A 30 7.01 -7.50 -26.92
N GLN A 31 6.98 -8.61 -27.68
CA GLN A 31 7.97 -8.92 -28.71
C GLN A 31 7.47 -8.52 -30.10
N ARG A 32 8.35 -7.93 -30.91
CA ARG A 32 8.08 -7.61 -32.33
C ARG A 32 8.58 -8.68 -33.30
N ASP A 33 9.53 -9.50 -32.88
CA ASP A 33 10.07 -10.61 -33.66
C ASP A 33 9.31 -11.91 -33.34
N ARG A 34 8.94 -12.65 -34.38
CA ARG A 34 8.16 -13.88 -34.29
C ARG A 34 8.92 -14.96 -33.52
N ALA A 35 10.21 -15.15 -33.80
CA ALA A 35 11.00 -16.20 -33.15
C ALA A 35 11.12 -15.97 -31.63
N ARG A 36 11.31 -14.71 -31.22
CA ARG A 36 11.30 -14.33 -29.80
C ARG A 36 9.94 -14.54 -29.15
N ALA A 37 8.85 -14.25 -29.87
CA ALA A 37 7.50 -14.46 -29.38
C ALA A 37 7.13 -15.95 -29.22
N GLU A 38 7.63 -16.82 -30.12
CA GLU A 38 7.48 -18.28 -30.03
C GLU A 38 8.23 -18.83 -28.79
N ARG A 39 9.49 -18.42 -28.57
CA ARG A 39 10.23 -18.78 -27.34
C ARG A 39 9.56 -18.30 -26.06
N TYR A 40 9.02 -17.08 -26.07
CA TYR A 40 8.26 -16.56 -24.94
C TYR A 40 7.02 -17.42 -24.66
N LEU A 41 6.31 -17.85 -25.71
CA LEU A 41 5.16 -18.74 -25.59
C LEU A 41 5.57 -20.11 -25.01
N GLU A 42 6.68 -20.70 -25.42
CA GLU A 42 7.21 -21.95 -24.86
C GLU A 42 7.50 -21.81 -23.35
N ILE A 43 8.30 -20.82 -22.95
CA ILE A 43 8.61 -20.54 -21.53
C ILE A 43 7.33 -20.28 -20.73
N TRP A 44 6.38 -19.58 -21.33
CA TRP A 44 5.10 -19.30 -20.69
C TRP A 44 4.26 -20.57 -20.52
N MET A 45 4.23 -21.47 -21.50
CA MET A 45 3.54 -22.77 -21.39
C MET A 45 4.16 -23.66 -20.32
N ASP A 46 5.50 -23.67 -20.20
CA ASP A 46 6.21 -24.42 -19.16
C ASP A 46 5.90 -23.89 -17.75
N ARG A 47 5.75 -22.57 -17.62
CA ARG A 47 5.38 -21.92 -16.34
C ARG A 47 3.91 -22.10 -15.98
N THR A 48 3.00 -21.93 -16.94
CA THR A 48 1.54 -21.97 -16.69
C THR A 48 0.99 -23.36 -16.40
N GLY A 49 1.82 -24.41 -16.45
CA GLY A 49 1.55 -25.66 -15.73
C GLY A 49 1.40 -25.49 -14.21
N ARG A 50 1.78 -24.33 -13.67
CA ARG A 50 1.53 -23.84 -12.31
C ARG A 50 0.84 -22.48 -12.44
N SER A 51 -0.25 -22.26 -11.71
CA SER A 51 -1.24 -21.19 -11.88
C SER A 51 -0.75 -19.74 -11.59
N GLU A 52 0.50 -19.39 -11.89
CA GLU A 52 1.04 -18.06 -11.63
C GLU A 52 1.18 -17.23 -12.93
N PRO A 53 0.83 -15.93 -12.90
CA PRO A 53 1.08 -15.03 -14.01
C PRO A 53 2.59 -14.91 -14.26
N PRO A 54 3.04 -14.80 -15.53
CA PRO A 54 4.45 -14.66 -15.83
C PRO A 54 5.01 -13.36 -15.21
N PRO A 55 6.26 -13.37 -14.73
CA PRO A 55 6.96 -12.15 -14.34
C PRO A 55 7.06 -11.19 -15.53
N ASP A 56 7.02 -9.89 -15.24
CA ASP A 56 7.15 -8.82 -16.23
C ASP A 56 8.36 -9.10 -17.14
N PRO A 57 8.24 -8.94 -18.48
CA PRO A 57 9.34 -9.20 -19.42
C PRO A 57 10.58 -8.32 -19.17
N ASP A 58 10.43 -7.24 -18.41
CA ASP A 58 11.52 -6.33 -18.04
C ASP A 58 12.36 -6.85 -16.85
N VAL A 59 11.95 -7.96 -16.22
CA VAL A 59 12.65 -8.58 -15.06
C VAL A 59 13.54 -9.77 -15.49
N ILE A 60 13.48 -10.22 -16.74
CA ILE A 60 14.37 -11.26 -17.25
C ILE A 60 15.70 -10.60 -17.60
N THR A 61 16.58 -10.45 -16.61
CA THR A 61 17.95 -10.02 -16.83
C THR A 61 18.73 -11.12 -17.57
N PRO A 62 19.71 -10.77 -18.42
CA PRO A 62 20.61 -11.75 -19.06
C PRO A 62 21.36 -12.64 -18.06
N GLU A 63 21.55 -12.18 -16.80
CA GLU A 63 22.19 -12.95 -15.73
C GLU A 63 21.39 -14.18 -15.26
N MET A 64 20.07 -14.23 -15.49
CA MET A 64 19.25 -15.39 -15.13
C MET A 64 19.32 -16.54 -16.16
N LEU A 65 20.08 -16.39 -17.25
CA LEU A 65 20.27 -17.41 -18.28
C LEU A 65 21.57 -18.22 -18.19
N ASP A 66 22.44 -17.97 -17.20
CA ASP A 66 23.65 -18.78 -16.98
C ASP A 66 23.43 -19.86 -15.92
N TRP A 67 22.71 -20.92 -16.28
CA TRP A 67 22.64 -22.13 -15.45
C TRP A 67 23.98 -22.90 -15.40
N GLU A 68 24.92 -22.62 -16.31
CA GLU A 68 26.26 -23.24 -16.32
C GLU A 68 27.25 -22.59 -15.35
N ALA A 69 27.00 -21.36 -14.88
CA ALA A 69 27.90 -20.66 -13.95
C ALA A 69 27.78 -21.13 -12.49
N LEU A 70 26.77 -21.95 -12.15
CA LEU A 70 26.57 -22.42 -10.77
C LEU A 70 27.44 -23.61 -10.36
N GLY A 71 28.29 -24.15 -11.26
CA GLY A 71 29.45 -24.95 -10.88
C GLY A 71 29.18 -26.01 -9.81
N LEU A 72 28.02 -26.67 -9.84
CA LEU A 72 27.65 -27.75 -8.93
C LEU A 72 28.37 -29.04 -9.36
N THR A 73 29.69 -28.97 -9.48
CA THR A 73 30.55 -30.15 -9.42
C THR A 73 30.59 -30.59 -7.96
N GLU A 74 29.69 -31.51 -7.67
CA GLU A 74 29.80 -32.64 -6.77
C GLU A 74 31.24 -32.96 -6.28
N ALA A 75 31.78 -32.19 -5.34
CA ALA A 75 32.97 -32.58 -4.61
C ALA A 75 33.13 -31.79 -3.31
N LYS A 76 33.51 -32.51 -2.26
CA LYS A 76 34.02 -32.01 -0.97
C LYS A 76 32.94 -31.66 0.05
N ARG A 77 32.51 -32.70 0.78
CA ARG A 77 32.06 -32.54 2.17
C ARG A 77 33.31 -32.38 3.04
N PRO A 78 33.63 -31.20 3.59
CA PRO A 78 34.55 -31.12 4.71
C PRO A 78 33.80 -31.62 5.96
N ASP A 79 34.40 -32.58 6.66
CA ASP A 79 34.04 -32.95 8.03
C ASP A 79 34.27 -31.76 8.95
N CYS A 80 33.35 -30.79 8.91
CA CYS A 80 33.27 -29.71 9.87
C CYS A 80 32.20 -30.09 10.89
N VAL A 81 32.64 -30.63 12.02
CA VAL A 81 31.84 -30.66 13.25
C VAL A 81 31.39 -29.22 13.52
N PRO A 82 30.08 -28.90 13.45
CA PRO A 82 29.64 -27.53 13.64
C PRO A 82 29.90 -27.13 15.10
N LYS A 83 30.85 -26.20 15.28
CA LYS A 83 31.04 -25.44 16.51
C LYS A 83 29.66 -24.94 16.93
N ARG A 84 29.16 -25.40 18.09
CA ARG A 84 27.82 -25.08 18.65
C ARG A 84 27.44 -23.63 18.29
N PRO A 85 26.42 -23.39 17.45
CA PRO A 85 26.08 -22.04 17.07
C PRO A 85 25.69 -21.27 18.33
N ALA A 86 26.28 -20.08 18.48
CA ALA A 86 25.92 -19.13 19.50
C ALA A 86 24.39 -19.04 19.61
N ARG A 87 23.87 -19.16 20.84
CA ARG A 87 22.47 -18.96 21.27
C ARG A 87 21.53 -18.75 20.08
N MET A 88 20.86 -19.83 19.67
CA MET A 88 19.80 -19.80 18.66
C MET A 88 18.94 -18.55 18.88
N ALA A 89 18.91 -17.66 17.88
CA ALA A 89 17.99 -16.55 17.86
C ALA A 89 16.59 -17.10 18.22
N PRO A 90 15.84 -16.42 19.10
CA PRO A 90 14.53 -16.90 19.51
C PRO A 90 13.73 -17.23 18.24
N PRO A 91 13.10 -18.42 18.17
CA PRO A 91 12.35 -18.83 16.99
C PRO A 91 11.37 -17.71 16.66
N ALA A 92 11.37 -17.28 15.39
CA ALA A 92 10.48 -16.24 14.91
C ALA A 92 9.07 -16.52 15.47
N PRO A 93 8.40 -15.52 16.07
CA PRO A 93 7.12 -15.75 16.72
C PRO A 93 6.19 -16.42 15.71
N ALA A 94 5.66 -17.59 16.08
CA ALA A 94 4.76 -18.34 15.21
C ALA A 94 3.69 -17.39 14.66
N PRO A 95 3.33 -17.51 13.37
CA PRO A 95 2.33 -16.63 12.75
C PRO A 95 1.06 -16.71 13.59
N GLN A 96 0.76 -15.62 14.29
CA GLN A 96 -0.45 -15.53 15.09
C GLN A 96 -1.62 -15.64 14.12
N ARG A 97 -2.49 -16.63 14.32
CA ARG A 97 -3.69 -16.76 13.50
C ARG A 97 -4.47 -15.45 13.59
N ASP A 98 -4.62 -14.77 12.46
CA ASP A 98 -5.30 -13.48 12.42
C ASP A 98 -6.71 -13.63 12.98
N LYS A 99 -6.98 -12.91 14.07
CA LYS A 99 -8.30 -12.90 14.68
C LYS A 99 -9.28 -12.30 13.68
N LEU A 100 -10.31 -13.06 13.32
CA LEU A 100 -11.43 -12.56 12.53
C LEU A 100 -12.43 -11.89 13.45
N MET A 101 -12.89 -10.70 13.05
CA MET A 101 -13.85 -9.91 13.79
C MET A 101 -15.10 -9.63 12.95
N THR A 102 -16.26 -9.54 13.60
CA THR A 102 -17.50 -9.15 12.92
C THR A 102 -17.63 -7.63 12.80
N GLU A 103 -18.53 -7.14 11.92
CA GLU A 103 -18.80 -5.69 11.79
C GLU A 103 -19.19 -5.04 13.13
N ALA A 104 -19.90 -5.76 13.99
CA ALA A 104 -20.33 -5.27 15.31
C ALA A 104 -19.16 -5.10 16.28
N GLU A 105 -18.26 -6.08 16.35
CA GLU A 105 -17.06 -6.02 17.19
C GLU A 105 -16.11 -4.90 16.72
N VAL A 106 -15.98 -4.71 15.40
CA VAL A 106 -15.21 -3.59 14.84
C VAL A 106 -15.84 -2.25 15.20
N ALA A 107 -17.17 -2.16 15.15
CA ALA A 107 -17.91 -0.95 15.52
C ALA A 107 -17.70 -0.59 16.99
N GLU A 108 -17.73 -1.59 17.87
CA GLU A 108 -17.46 -1.44 19.30
C GLU A 108 -16.02 -0.94 19.55
N ARG A 109 -15.01 -1.56 18.91
CA ARG A 109 -13.60 -1.13 19.03
C ARG A 109 -13.36 0.29 18.55
N LEU A 110 -14.03 0.70 17.47
CA LEU A 110 -13.95 2.08 16.94
C LEU A 110 -14.83 3.07 17.71
N ARG A 111 -15.67 2.61 18.65
CA ARG A 111 -16.71 3.40 19.32
C ARG A 111 -17.59 4.15 18.33
N CYS A 112 -18.07 3.44 17.30
CA CYS A 112 -18.93 4.01 16.26
C CYS A 112 -20.11 3.10 15.91
N SER A 113 -21.06 3.58 15.12
CA SER A 113 -22.20 2.76 14.68
C SER A 113 -21.81 1.75 13.59
N VAL A 114 -22.50 0.61 13.55
CA VAL A 114 -22.33 -0.42 12.51
C VAL A 114 -22.55 0.16 11.10
N SER A 115 -23.49 1.09 10.95
CA SER A 115 -23.73 1.79 9.67
C SER A 115 -22.51 2.56 9.17
N LYS A 116 -21.69 3.12 10.08
CA LYS A 116 -20.44 3.78 9.70
C LYS A 116 -19.40 2.78 9.23
N VAL A 117 -19.29 1.62 9.89
CA VAL A 117 -18.41 0.52 9.43
C VAL A 117 -18.83 0.04 8.03
N ARG A 118 -20.14 -0.12 7.80
CA ARG A 118 -20.67 -0.43 6.45
C ARG A 118 -20.30 0.63 5.43
N LYS A 119 -20.41 1.92 5.76
CA LYS A 119 -19.99 3.01 4.87
C LYS A 119 -18.50 2.92 4.55
N LEU A 120 -17.63 2.71 5.54
CA LEU A 120 -16.18 2.52 5.32
C LEU A 120 -15.89 1.34 4.38
N ARG A 121 -16.71 0.29 4.47
CA ARG A 121 -16.64 -0.88 3.59
C ARG A 121 -17.04 -0.56 2.15
N TYR A 122 -18.17 0.12 1.95
CA TYR A 122 -18.63 0.56 0.63
C TYR A 122 -17.69 1.58 -0.02
N ASP A 123 -17.09 2.46 0.78
CA ASP A 123 -16.08 3.42 0.34
C ASP A 123 -14.73 2.74 -0.01
N GLY A 124 -14.59 1.42 0.22
CA GLY A 124 -13.36 0.67 -0.03
C GLY A 124 -12.21 0.99 0.94
N ARG A 125 -12.50 1.66 2.07
CA ARG A 125 -11.49 2.11 3.04
C ARG A 125 -11.11 1.04 4.06
N LEU A 126 -12.00 0.08 4.29
CA LEU A 126 -11.79 -1.04 5.22
C LEU A 126 -11.90 -2.36 4.45
N ALA A 127 -10.80 -3.12 4.40
CA ALA A 127 -10.78 -4.43 3.77
C ALA A 127 -11.60 -5.44 4.59
N PHE A 128 -12.29 -6.34 3.90
CA PHE A 128 -13.21 -7.31 4.50
C PHE A 128 -13.27 -8.60 3.68
N ILE A 129 -13.71 -9.66 4.33
CA ILE A 129 -13.99 -10.96 3.72
C ILE A 129 -15.51 -11.07 3.51
N PRO A 130 -15.99 -11.23 2.27
CA PRO A 130 -17.42 -11.37 2.00
C PRO A 130 -17.95 -12.67 2.61
N GLY A 131 -19.08 -12.59 3.31
CA GLY A 131 -19.71 -13.71 4.02
C GLY A 131 -20.99 -13.28 4.73
N ARG A 132 -21.69 -14.23 5.36
CA ARG A 132 -22.84 -13.98 6.25
C ARG A 132 -22.55 -14.62 7.62
N PRO A 133 -22.00 -13.89 8.61
CA PRO A 133 -21.75 -12.45 8.66
C PRO A 133 -20.47 -12.01 7.91
N VAL A 134 -20.35 -10.71 7.64
CA VAL A 134 -19.12 -10.11 7.08
C VAL A 134 -18.03 -10.09 8.15
N LEU A 135 -16.84 -10.54 7.76
CA LEU A 135 -15.68 -10.64 8.66
C LEU A 135 -14.57 -9.68 8.24
N VAL A 136 -13.87 -9.13 9.22
CA VAL A 136 -12.72 -8.24 9.07
C VAL A 136 -11.55 -8.87 9.81
N THR A 137 -10.41 -9.03 9.14
CA THR A 137 -9.18 -9.51 9.77
C THR A 137 -8.59 -8.44 10.68
N ASP A 138 -8.03 -8.82 11.83
CA ASP A 138 -7.36 -7.88 12.75
C ASP A 138 -6.22 -7.10 12.06
N ALA A 139 -5.49 -7.72 11.12
CA ALA A 139 -4.47 -7.05 10.31
C ALA A 139 -5.04 -5.89 9.48
N ALA A 140 -6.13 -6.13 8.73
CA ALA A 140 -6.82 -5.08 7.97
C ALA A 140 -7.36 -3.96 8.87
N PHE A 141 -7.84 -4.31 10.06
CA PHE A 141 -8.32 -3.34 11.04
C PHE A 141 -7.19 -2.42 11.53
N ARG A 142 -6.01 -2.98 11.85
CA ARG A 142 -4.82 -2.19 12.24
C ARG A 142 -4.33 -1.30 11.11
N ALA A 143 -4.24 -1.84 9.89
CA ALA A 143 -3.85 -1.06 8.71
C ALA A 143 -4.78 0.14 8.49
N PHE A 144 -6.09 -0.04 8.70
CA PHE A 144 -7.05 1.06 8.64
C PHE A 144 -6.79 2.14 9.69
N LEU A 145 -6.45 1.77 10.94
CA LEU A 145 -6.14 2.72 12.01
C LEU A 145 -4.90 3.55 11.69
N GLU A 146 -3.85 2.93 11.17
CA GLU A 146 -2.61 3.62 10.76
C GLU A 146 -2.90 4.66 9.67
N VAL A 147 -3.66 4.29 8.64
CA VAL A 147 -4.05 5.21 7.56
C VAL A 147 -4.94 6.36 8.08
N GLU A 148 -5.90 6.08 8.97
CA GLU A 148 -6.73 7.12 9.58
C GLU A 148 -5.92 8.06 10.48
N GLU A 149 -4.96 7.54 11.24
CA GLU A 149 -4.07 8.36 12.05
C GLU A 149 -3.21 9.27 11.18
N GLN A 150 -2.60 8.74 10.12
CA GLN A 150 -1.86 9.54 9.14
C GLN A 150 -2.75 10.62 8.50
N ARG A 151 -4.00 10.28 8.16
CA ARG A 151 -4.96 11.25 7.62
C ARG A 151 -5.29 12.35 8.62
N ARG A 152 -5.49 12.00 9.90
CA ARG A 152 -5.70 12.97 11.00
C ARG A 152 -4.47 13.84 11.22
N ALA A 153 -3.27 13.27 11.15
CA ALA A 153 -2.02 14.00 11.27
C ALA A 153 -1.86 15.02 10.14
N ARG A 154 -2.28 14.69 8.91
CA ARG A 154 -2.25 15.61 7.75
C ARG A 154 -3.30 16.71 7.83
N THR A 155 -4.49 16.46 8.39
CA THR A 155 -5.57 17.46 8.48
C THR A 155 -5.50 18.35 9.72
N ARG A 156 -4.90 17.88 10.82
CA ARG A 156 -4.69 18.70 12.03
C ARG A 156 -3.94 20.04 11.81
N PRO A 157 -2.83 20.12 11.05
CA PRO A 157 -2.10 21.37 10.89
C PRO A 157 -2.92 22.43 10.15
N THR A 158 -3.77 22.03 9.20
CA THR A 158 -4.61 22.99 8.46
C THR A 158 -5.70 23.55 9.36
N LEU A 159 -6.31 22.74 10.23
CA LEU A 159 -7.29 23.22 11.20
C LEU A 159 -6.68 24.20 12.21
N ARG A 160 -5.50 23.90 12.77
CA ARG A 160 -4.83 24.84 13.70
C ARG A 160 -4.44 26.15 13.01
N LYS A 161 -3.95 26.09 11.77
CA LYS A 161 -3.63 27.29 10.98
C LYS A 161 -4.89 28.09 10.66
N ALA A 162 -5.98 27.42 10.25
CA ALA A 162 -7.26 28.06 9.99
C ALA A 162 -7.86 28.68 11.26
N GLN A 163 -7.77 28.01 12.41
CA GLN A 163 -8.20 28.54 13.71
C GLN A 163 -7.37 29.76 14.12
N ARG A 164 -6.04 29.73 13.94
CA ARG A 164 -5.17 30.88 14.20
C ARG A 164 -5.47 32.05 13.27
N ALA A 165 -5.67 31.79 11.98
CA ALA A 165 -6.06 32.82 11.03
C ALA A 165 -7.45 33.41 11.37
N ALA A 166 -8.41 32.57 11.76
CA ALA A 166 -9.73 33.02 12.19
C ALA A 166 -9.67 33.83 13.50
N ALA A 167 -8.85 33.41 14.46
CA ALA A 167 -8.61 34.16 15.70
C ALA A 167 -7.94 35.51 15.42
N ALA A 168 -6.91 35.54 14.56
CA ALA A 168 -6.25 36.78 14.14
C ALA A 168 -7.22 37.73 13.43
N ALA A 169 -8.05 37.21 12.51
CA ALA A 169 -9.08 38.01 11.84
C ALA A 169 -10.19 38.51 12.79
N ALA A 170 -10.54 37.72 13.82
CA ALA A 170 -11.47 38.15 14.86
C ALA A 170 -10.87 39.23 15.77
N GLU A 171 -9.57 39.16 16.03
CA GLU A 171 -8.84 40.14 16.84
C GLU A 171 -8.64 41.45 16.07
N GLU A 172 -8.32 41.40 14.78
CA GLU A 172 -8.26 42.56 13.88
C GLU A 172 -9.58 43.35 13.85
N LYS A 173 -10.72 42.64 13.84
CA LYS A 173 -12.05 43.25 13.96
C LYS A 173 -12.29 43.92 15.31
N ARG A 174 -11.73 43.39 16.40
CA ARG A 174 -11.86 43.97 17.76
C ARG A 174 -10.98 45.19 17.95
N THR A 175 -9.76 45.19 17.43
CA THR A 175 -8.83 46.32 17.55
C THR A 175 -9.08 47.43 16.53
N GLY A 176 -10.10 47.32 15.68
CA GLY A 176 -10.44 48.34 14.67
C GLY A 176 -9.32 48.52 13.63
N GLY A 177 -8.55 47.47 13.35
CA GLY A 177 -7.42 47.51 12.42
C GLY A 177 -6.15 48.16 12.98
N LEU A 178 -6.11 48.54 14.26
CA LEU A 178 -4.88 49.02 14.89
C LEU A 178 -3.88 47.86 15.01
N SER A 179 -2.64 48.10 14.60
CA SER A 179 -1.56 47.13 14.77
C SER A 179 -1.27 46.92 16.27
N GLY A 180 -0.77 45.74 16.64
CA GLY A 180 -0.43 45.45 18.05
C GLY A 180 0.54 46.47 18.66
N VAL A 181 1.44 47.04 17.85
CA VAL A 181 2.38 48.11 18.25
C VAL A 181 1.63 49.42 18.52
N GLN A 182 0.64 49.77 17.69
CA GLN A 182 -0.18 50.97 17.89
C GLN A 182 -1.03 50.86 19.16
N LEU A 183 -1.65 49.70 19.41
CA LEU A 183 -2.42 49.45 20.62
C LEU A 183 -1.53 49.54 21.86
N ALA A 184 -0.35 48.91 21.83
CA ALA A 184 0.62 48.97 22.92
C ALA A 184 1.08 50.42 23.21
N ARG A 185 1.33 51.21 22.16
CA ARG A 185 1.69 52.63 22.29
C ARG A 185 0.56 53.45 22.90
N LEU A 186 -0.69 53.23 22.48
CA LEU A 186 -1.88 53.89 23.06
C LEU A 186 -2.04 53.56 24.54
N ILE A 187 -1.94 52.28 24.91
CA ILE A 187 -2.03 51.83 26.31
C ILE A 187 -0.90 52.46 27.14
N TRP A 188 0.32 52.50 26.62
CA TRP A 188 1.46 53.12 27.31
C TRP A 188 1.25 54.62 27.53
N LEU A 189 0.78 55.35 26.50
CA LEU A 189 0.47 56.78 26.61
C LEU A 189 -0.63 57.05 27.65
N GLN A 190 -1.69 56.23 27.68
CA GLN A 190 -2.74 56.34 28.70
C GLN A 190 -2.20 56.13 30.12
N ARG A 191 -1.38 55.09 30.34
CA ARG A 191 -0.78 54.83 31.65
C ARG A 191 0.14 55.96 32.10
N ARG A 192 0.96 56.50 31.18
CA ARG A 192 1.85 57.62 31.48
C ARG A 192 1.07 58.89 31.84
N ALA A 193 -0.02 59.17 31.14
CA ALA A 193 -0.89 60.30 31.44
C ALA A 193 -1.57 60.16 32.82
N ALA A 194 -1.94 58.94 33.22
CA ALA A 194 -2.53 58.68 34.53
C ALA A 194 -1.53 58.86 35.69
N GLN A 195 -0.25 58.57 35.48
CA GLN A 195 0.81 58.78 36.49
C GLN A 195 1.23 60.23 36.67
N ALA A 196 0.93 61.10 35.69
CA ALA A 196 1.25 62.52 35.73
C ALA A 196 0.16 63.37 36.42
N ARG A 197 -0.91 62.73 36.90
CA ARG A 197 -1.98 63.35 37.70
C ARG A 197 -1.81 62.98 39.16
#